data_AF-A0A8S3ATN3-F1
#
_entry.id   AF-A0A8S3ATN3-F1
#
_cell.length_a   1.000
_cell.length_b   1.000
_cell.length_c   1.000
_cell.angle_alpha   90.00
_cell.angle_beta   90.00
_cell.angle_gamma   90.00
#
_symmetry.space_group_name_H-M   'P 1'
#
loop_
_entity.id
_entity.type
_entity.pdbx_description
1 polymer ?
#
loop_
_entity_poly.entity_id
_entity_poly.type
_entity_poly.pdbx_seq_one_letter_code
_entity_poly.pdbx_strand_id
1 'polypeptide(L)' 'KVGNVPVTKGDFQSVPPKVQAWLAQMIQLCTPRAVYICDGSEEEAEMVTNKLVERGTLTQLTK' A
#
# COMPACT_ATOMS: atom_id res chain seq x y z
N LYS A 1 -0.49 -12.97 -3.46
CA LYS A 1 -1.85 -12.98 -2.88
C LYS A 1 -1.71 -13.44 -1.44
N VAL A 2 -2.40 -12.80 -0.49
CA VAL A 2 -2.41 -13.22 0.92
C VAL A 2 -3.82 -13.65 1.25
N GLY A 3 -4.05 -14.98 1.27
CA GLY A 3 -5.40 -15.52 1.20
C GLY A 3 -6.15 -15.03 -0.05
N ASN A 4 -7.34 -14.44 0.15
CA ASN A 4 -8.20 -13.94 -0.92
C ASN A 4 -7.90 -12.49 -1.35
N VAL A 5 -7.04 -11.77 -0.64
CA VAL A 5 -6.76 -10.35 -0.94
C VAL A 5 -5.59 -10.24 -1.94
N PRO A 6 -5.78 -9.51 -3.06
CA PRO A 6 -4.71 -9.29 -4.03
C PRO A 6 -3.67 -8.30 -3.47
N VAL A 7 -2.40 -8.57 -3.75
CA VAL A 7 -1.29 -7.63 -3.52
C VAL A 7 -1.12 -6.85 -4.82
N THR A 8 -1.33 -5.54 -4.80
CA THR A 8 -1.32 -4.66 -5.99
C THR A 8 0.07 -4.10 -6.28
N LYS A 9 0.92 -3.94 -5.27
CA LYS A 9 2.34 -3.59 -5.42
C LYS A 9 3.17 -4.34 -4.38
N GLY A 10 4.36 -4.74 -4.80
CA GLY A 10 5.36 -5.41 -3.98
C GLY A 10 5.13 -6.91 -3.92
N ASP A 11 6.02 -7.58 -3.18
CA ASP A 11 5.95 -9.02 -2.95
C ASP A 11 5.71 -9.30 -1.48
N PHE A 12 4.73 -10.17 -1.20
CA PHE A 12 4.46 -10.61 0.16
C PHE A 12 5.53 -11.60 0.66
N GLN A 13 6.16 -12.36 -0.23
CA GLN A 13 7.17 -13.33 0.19
C GLN A 13 8.50 -12.66 0.55
N SER A 14 8.75 -11.45 0.06
CA SER A 14 9.97 -10.69 0.38
C SER A 14 9.95 -10.04 1.77
N VAL A 15 8.79 -9.91 2.42
CA VAL A 15 8.71 -9.35 3.77
C VAL A 15 9.09 -10.38 4.85
N PRO A 16 9.69 -9.97 5.99
CA PRO A 16 10.09 -10.90 7.04
C PRO A 16 8.92 -11.75 7.60
N PRO A 17 9.16 -12.99 8.07
CA PRO A 17 8.09 -13.89 8.51
C PRO A 17 7.18 -13.32 9.61
N LYS A 18 7.73 -12.54 10.55
CA LYS A 18 6.93 -11.87 11.59
C LYS A 18 5.96 -10.84 10.99
N VAL A 19 6.39 -10.13 9.95
CA VAL A 19 5.56 -9.15 9.24
C VAL A 19 4.49 -9.87 8.43
N GLN A 20 4.81 -11.01 7.80
CA GLN A 20 3.82 -11.83 7.09
C GLN A 20 2.69 -12.29 8.03
N ALA A 21 3.04 -12.80 9.22
CA ALA A 21 2.06 -13.22 10.22
C ALA A 21 1.18 -12.05 10.71
N TRP A 22 1.77 -10.88 10.91
CA TRP A 22 1.04 -9.67 11.27
C TRP A 22 0.12 -9.19 10.14
N LEU A 23 0.61 -9.16 8.89
CA LEU A 23 -0.17 -8.79 7.72
C LEU A 23 -1.38 -9.72 7.54
N ALA A 24 -1.19 -11.03 7.70
CA ALA A 24 -2.29 -12.00 7.63
C ALA A 24 -3.40 -11.69 8.66
N GLN A 25 -3.03 -11.36 9.90
CA GLN A 25 -3.97 -10.96 10.95
C GLN A 25 -4.71 -9.66 10.58
N MET A 26 -4.00 -8.65 10.10
CA MET A 26 -4.60 -7.37 9.71
C MET A 26 -5.54 -7.52 8.51
N ILE A 27 -5.18 -8.36 7.54
CA ILE A 27 -6.04 -8.65 6.38
C ILE A 27 -7.32 -9.34 6.80
N GLN A 28 -7.23 -10.30 7.74
CA GLN A 28 -8.41 -10.97 8.29
C GLN A 28 -9.30 -10.00 9.07
N LEU A 29 -8.71 -9.09 9.84
CA LEU A 29 -9.46 -8.14 10.68
C LEU A 29 -10.11 -7.02 9.87
N CYS A 30 -9.35 -6.39 8.96
CA CYS A 30 -9.80 -5.19 8.24
C CYS A 30 -10.50 -5.50 6.92
N THR A 31 -10.35 -6.72 6.40
CA THR A 31 -10.92 -7.16 5.11
C THR A 31 -10.66 -6.17 3.95
N PRO A 32 -9.40 -5.74 3.72
CA PRO A 32 -9.12 -4.73 2.70
C PRO A 32 -9.35 -5.27 1.29
N ARG A 33 -9.72 -4.39 0.36
CA ARG A 33 -9.87 -4.73 -1.08
C ARG A 33 -8.56 -5.23 -1.70
N ALA A 34 -7.45 -4.65 -1.29
CA ALA A 34 -6.12 -4.98 -1.79
C ALA A 34 -5.04 -4.55 -0.79
N VAL A 35 -3.86 -5.17 -0.90
CA VAL A 35 -2.66 -4.79 -0.14
C VAL A 35 -1.68 -4.10 -1.09
N TYR A 36 -1.08 -3.01 -0.63
CA TYR A 36 -0.03 -2.30 -1.32
C TYR A 36 1.18 -2.22 -0.38
N ILE A 37 2.29 -2.84 -0.74
CA ILE A 37 3.53 -2.83 0.04
C ILE A 37 4.39 -1.69 -0.48
N CYS A 38 4.60 -0.68 0.36
CA CYS A 38 5.42 0.48 0.03
C CYS A 38 6.91 0.10 -0.06
N ASP A 39 7.58 0.58 -1.10
CA ASP A 39 9.04 0.42 -1.25
C ASP A 39 9.83 1.65 -0.78
N GLY A 40 9.15 2.78 -0.54
CA GLY A 40 9.77 4.02 -0.06
C GLY A 40 10.56 4.77 -1.13
N SER A 41 10.38 4.44 -2.41
CA SER A 41 11.01 5.13 -3.53
C SER A 41 10.44 6.54 -3.76
N GLU A 42 11.22 7.41 -4.41
CA GLU A 42 10.77 8.77 -4.76
C GLU A 42 9.64 8.72 -5.79
N GLU A 43 9.74 7.80 -6.75
CA GLU A 43 8.70 7.55 -7.75
C GLU A 43 7.37 7.12 -7.12
N GLU A 44 7.43 6.31 -6.04
CA GLU A 44 6.24 5.96 -5.26
C GLU A 44 5.62 7.18 -4.58
N ALA A 45 6.44 8.01 -3.94
CA ALA A 45 5.98 9.20 -3.25
C ALA A 45 5.30 10.19 -4.21
N GLU A 46 5.89 10.44 -5.37
CA GLU A 46 5.31 11.28 -6.42
C GLU A 46 3.99 10.70 -6.93
N MET A 47 3.95 9.41 -7.26
CA MET A 47 2.75 8.75 -7.76
C MET A 47 1.58 8.81 -6.77
N VAL A 48 1.84 8.55 -5.48
CA VAL A 48 0.81 8.63 -4.44
C VAL A 48 0.36 10.08 -4.24
N THR A 49 1.29 11.03 -4.21
CA THR A 49 0.97 12.46 -4.03
C THR A 49 0.10 12.97 -5.17
N ASN A 50 0.48 12.70 -6.42
CA ASN A 50 -0.28 13.09 -7.61
C ASN A 50 -1.70 12.52 -7.57
N LYS A 51 -1.83 11.22 -7.24
CA LYS A 51 -3.12 10.56 -7.11
C LYS A 51 -4.01 11.15 -6.01
N LEU A 52 -3.42 11.61 -4.91
CA LEU A 52 -4.16 12.26 -3.84
C LEU A 52 -4.58 13.69 -4.21
N VAL A 53 -3.78 14.41 -5.02
CA VAL A 53 -4.14 15.70 -5.59
C VAL A 53 -5.30 15.55 -6.58
N GLU A 54 -5.21 14.60 -7.52
CA GLU A 54 -6.28 14.30 -8.48
C GLU A 54 -7.61 13.93 -7.81
N ARG A 55 -7.55 13.30 -6.64
CA ARG A 55 -8.73 12.92 -5.83
C ARG A 55 -9.23 14.03 -4.91
N GLY A 56 -8.57 15.19 -4.90
CA GLY A 56 -8.92 16.32 -4.04
C GLY A 56 -8.64 16.10 -2.55
N THR A 57 -7.85 15.08 -2.19
CA THR A 57 -7.41 14.86 -0.80
C THR A 57 -6.25 15.80 -0.44
N LEU A 58 -5.38 16.09 -1.41
CA LEU A 58 -4.30 17.07 -1.27
C LEU A 58 -4.53 18.24 -2.24
N THR A 59 -4.05 19.42 -1.87
CA THR A 59 -4.00 20.59 -2.75
C THR A 59 -2.56 20.94 -3.02
N GLN A 60 -2.19 21.05 -4.31
CA GLN A 60 -0.87 21.52 -4.68
C GLN A 60 -0.70 22.97 -4.26
N LEU A 61 0.37 23.25 -3.50
CA LEU A 61 0.69 24.60 -3.10
C LEU A 61 1.44 25.29 -4.24
N THR A 62 0.79 26.23 -4.90
CA THR A 62 1.42 27.18 -5.83
C THR A 62 1.85 28.41 -5.06
N LYS A 63 3.11 28.83 -5.23
CA LYS A 63 3.62 30.08 -4.66
C LYS A 63 3.22 31.27 -5.53
#